data_AF-A0A9E1N4X8-F1
#
_entry.id   AF-A0A9E1N4X8-F1
#
_cell.length_a   1.000
_cell.length_b   1.000
_cell.length_c   1.000
_cell.angle_alpha   90.00
_cell.angle_beta   90.00
_cell.angle_gamma   90.00
#
_symmetry.space_group_name_H-M   'P 1'
#
loop_
_entity.id
_entity.type
_entity.pdbx_description
1 polymer ?
#
loop_
_entity_poly.entity_id
_entity_poly.type
_entity_poly.pdbx_seq_one_letter_code
_entity_poly.pdbx_strand_id
1 'polypeptide(L)'
;ALDLEQEESAEQISDDRYIYRAIATNREEMSDSELVHWYNQRGEDSENRIKELKLDFGGDTLPCSDFQANALYLQICALSYNLFALMRQLLPEELAHHRVTTIRWRLYAIAAKIVKTSRQLYVKAKQKHQLLLQQVLTALRRIDPPPI
;
A
#
# COMPACT_ATOMS: atom_id res chain seq x y z
N ALA A 1 12.24 -16.04 -12.80
CA ALA A 1 11.97 -17.25 -12.01
C ALA A 1 10.94 -16.85 -10.99
N LEU A 2 9.68 -17.20 -11.24
CA LEU A 2 8.59 -16.96 -10.30
C LEU A 2 8.75 -17.98 -9.18
N ASP A 3 8.81 -17.52 -7.93
CA ASP A 3 8.87 -18.36 -6.75
C ASP A 3 7.69 -19.35 -6.78
N LEU A 4 8.02 -20.63 -6.95
CA LEU A 4 7.09 -21.77 -7.07
C LEU A 4 6.67 -22.34 -5.71
N GLU A 5 6.97 -21.65 -4.61
CA GLU A 5 6.48 -22.04 -3.28
C GLU A 5 5.22 -21.23 -2.95
N GLN A 6 4.13 -21.49 -3.68
CA GLN A 6 2.79 -21.14 -3.20
C GLN A 6 2.33 -22.28 -2.29
N GLU A 7 2.16 -21.97 -1.01
CA GLU A 7 1.49 -22.84 -0.04
C GLU A 7 0.22 -23.42 -0.66
N GLU A 8 0.02 -24.74 -0.56
CA GLU A 8 -1.20 -25.44 -0.98
C GLU A 8 -2.40 -24.80 -0.25
N SER A 9 -3.04 -23.84 -0.91
CA SER A 9 -4.31 -23.29 -0.47
C SER A 9 -5.34 -24.42 -0.52
N ALA A 10 -6.05 -24.67 0.58
CA ALA A 10 -7.00 -25.78 0.78
C ALA A 10 -8.19 -25.85 -0.21
N GLU A 11 -8.21 -25.01 -1.25
CA GLU A 11 -9.25 -24.91 -2.29
C GLU A 11 -8.80 -25.47 -3.65
N GLN A 12 -7.57 -25.98 -3.77
CA GLN A 12 -7.03 -26.49 -5.03
C GLN A 12 -6.93 -28.01 -4.99
N ILE A 13 -7.67 -28.66 -5.91
CA ILE A 13 -7.47 -30.07 -6.21
C ILE A 13 -6.48 -30.09 -7.38
N SER A 14 -5.31 -30.69 -7.19
CA SER A 14 -4.32 -30.88 -8.24
C SER A 14 -4.32 -32.34 -8.69
N ASP A 15 -4.32 -32.55 -10.01
CA ASP A 15 -3.83 -33.78 -10.65
C ASP A 15 -2.55 -33.40 -11.41
N ASP A 16 -1.67 -34.35 -11.70
CA ASP A 16 -0.28 -34.16 -12.18
C ASP A 16 -0.11 -33.19 -13.39
N ARG A 17 -1.21 -32.79 -14.05
CA ARG A 17 -1.25 -31.88 -15.20
C ARG A 17 -2.18 -30.67 -15.05
N TYR A 18 -3.06 -30.61 -14.05
CA TYR A 18 -4.09 -29.56 -13.95
C TYR A 18 -4.35 -29.14 -12.50
N ILE A 19 -4.60 -27.84 -12.33
CA ILE A 19 -5.09 -27.25 -11.08
C ILE A 19 -6.59 -26.99 -11.26
N TYR A 20 -7.41 -27.68 -10.49
CA TYR A 20 -8.85 -27.46 -10.45
C TYR A 20 -9.19 -26.43 -9.38
N ARG A 21 -10.06 -25.47 -9.74
CA ARG A 21 -10.59 -24.44 -8.83
C ARG A 21 -12.10 -24.39 -8.97
N ALA A 22 -12.81 -24.31 -7.84
CA ALA A 22 -14.25 -24.10 -7.81
C ALA A 22 -14.56 -22.66 -7.40
N ILE A 23 -15.45 -21.98 -8.13
CA ILE A 23 -15.93 -20.63 -7.79
C ILE A 23 -17.43 -20.72 -7.55
N ALA A 24 -17.87 -20.43 -6.31
CA ALA A 24 -19.28 -20.27 -6.00
C ALA A 24 -19.67 -18.79 -6.15
N THR A 25 -20.68 -18.49 -6.98
CA THR A 25 -21.14 -17.12 -7.24
C THR A 25 -22.66 -17.04 -7.24
N ASN A 26 -23.19 -15.88 -6.87
CA ASN A 26 -24.59 -15.50 -7.05
C ASN A 26 -24.79 -14.51 -8.22
N ARG A 27 -23.74 -14.30 -9.03
CA ARG A 27 -23.77 -13.41 -10.20
C ARG A 27 -24.11 -14.21 -11.45
N GLU A 28 -25.38 -14.18 -11.83
CA GLU A 28 -25.90 -14.89 -13.00
C GLU A 28 -25.75 -14.10 -14.31
N GLU A 29 -25.44 -12.80 -14.23
CA GLU A 29 -25.36 -11.90 -15.39
C GLU A 29 -24.01 -11.89 -16.11
N MET A 30 -22.99 -12.60 -15.59
CA MET A 30 -21.65 -12.66 -16.17
C MET A 30 -21.43 -14.01 -16.84
N SER A 31 -20.73 -14.04 -17.98
CA SER A 31 -20.28 -15.31 -18.54
C SER A 31 -19.22 -15.98 -17.65
N ASP A 32 -19.05 -17.29 -17.76
CA ASP A 32 -18.05 -18.06 -17.00
C ASP A 32 -16.64 -17.46 -17.14
N SER A 33 -16.26 -17.04 -18.35
CA SER A 33 -14.95 -16.42 -18.61
C SER A 33 -14.81 -15.06 -17.91
N GLU A 34 -15.85 -14.23 -17.94
CA GLU A 34 -15.84 -12.93 -17.27
C GLU A 34 -15.82 -13.08 -15.75
N LEU A 35 -16.55 -14.06 -15.22
CA LEU A 35 -16.56 -14.40 -13.80
C LEU A 35 -15.18 -14.84 -13.33
N VAL A 36 -14.51 -15.74 -14.06
CA VAL A 36 -13.15 -16.20 -13.76
C VAL A 36 -12.17 -15.02 -13.79
N HIS A 37 -12.26 -14.16 -14.82
CA HIS A 37 -11.37 -13.02 -14.94
C HIS A 37 -11.58 -12.00 -13.81
N TRP A 38 -12.85 -11.73 -13.44
CA TRP A 38 -13.20 -10.88 -12.32
C TRP A 38 -12.73 -11.45 -10.98
N TYR A 39 -12.93 -12.76 -10.75
CA TYR A 39 -12.48 -13.40 -9.51
C TYR A 39 -10.96 -13.32 -9.35
N ASN A 40 -10.21 -13.50 -10.43
CA ASN A 40 -8.75 -13.44 -10.41
C ASN A 40 -8.21 -12.04 -10.02
N GLN A 41 -8.94 -10.96 -10.27
CA GLN A 41 -8.56 -9.59 -9.82
C GLN A 41 -8.49 -9.47 -8.29
N ARG A 42 -9.23 -10.31 -7.55
CA ARG A 42 -9.17 -10.35 -6.08
C ARG A 42 -7.78 -10.69 -5.55
N GLY A 43 -7.09 -11.63 -6.20
CA GLY A 43 -5.74 -12.03 -5.83
C GLY A 43 -4.73 -10.91 -6.07
N GLU A 44 -4.85 -10.20 -7.20
CA GLU A 44 -3.93 -9.12 -7.52
C GLU A 44 -4.11 -7.89 -6.62
N ASP A 45 -5.35 -7.49 -6.33
CA ASP A 45 -5.56 -6.24 -5.59
C ASP A 45 -5.72 -6.46 -4.08
N SER A 46 -6.56 -7.40 -3.66
CA SER A 46 -6.88 -7.53 -2.23
C SER A 46 -5.73 -8.19 -1.46
N GLU A 47 -5.09 -9.20 -2.05
CA GLU A 47 -3.98 -9.90 -1.40
C GLU A 47 -2.76 -8.99 -1.26
N ASN A 48 -2.43 -8.20 -2.30
CA ASN A 48 -1.34 -7.23 -2.23
C ASN A 48 -1.59 -6.16 -1.16
N ARG A 49 -2.83 -5.66 -1.05
CA ARG A 49 -3.20 -4.69 0.00
C ARG A 49 -3.11 -5.29 1.40
N ILE A 50 -3.55 -6.54 1.59
CA ILE A 50 -3.41 -7.26 2.86
C ILE A 50 -1.94 -7.51 3.20
N LYS A 51 -1.12 -7.90 2.21
CA LYS A 51 0.33 -8.06 2.35
C LYS A 51 1.01 -6.77 2.78
N GLU A 52 0.67 -5.63 2.15
CA GLU A 52 1.18 -4.30 2.56
C GLU A 52 0.76 -3.96 3.99
N LEU A 53 -0.51 -4.15 4.37
CA LEU A 53 -0.99 -3.90 5.74
C LEU A 53 -0.22 -4.73 6.77
N LYS A 54 -0.03 -6.02 6.51
CA LYS A 54 0.70 -6.93 7.40
C LYS A 54 2.17 -6.53 7.52
N LEU A 55 2.88 -6.51 6.39
CA LEU A 55 4.34 -6.42 6.37
C LEU A 55 4.86 -4.99 6.56
N ASP A 56 4.16 -3.99 6.03
CA ASP A 56 4.67 -2.62 6.02
C ASP A 56 4.08 -1.72 7.14
N PHE A 57 2.92 -2.09 7.67
CA PHE A 57 2.20 -1.36 8.73
C PHE A 57 2.08 -2.14 10.05
N GLY A 58 2.70 -3.32 10.16
CA GLY A 58 2.73 -4.12 11.39
C GLY A 58 1.42 -4.84 11.71
N GLY A 59 0.53 -4.99 10.73
CA GLY A 59 -0.74 -5.70 10.92
C GLY A 59 -0.61 -7.21 11.15
N ASP A 60 0.61 -7.75 11.16
CA ASP A 60 0.95 -9.12 11.52
C ASP A 60 1.38 -9.29 12.99
N THR A 61 1.45 -8.20 13.75
CA THR A 61 1.94 -8.19 15.14
C THR A 61 0.79 -8.06 16.14
N LEU A 62 0.88 -8.79 17.26
CA LEU A 62 -0.02 -8.67 18.41
C LEU A 62 0.81 -8.23 19.63
N PRO A 63 0.94 -6.92 19.89
CA PRO A 63 1.93 -6.40 20.84
C PRO A 63 1.61 -6.67 22.31
N CYS A 64 0.39 -7.13 22.64
CA CYS A 64 -0.03 -7.33 24.02
C CYS A 64 -0.83 -8.62 24.19
N SER A 65 -1.01 -9.08 25.44
CA SER A 65 -1.83 -10.26 25.75
C SER A 65 -3.32 -9.96 25.84
N ASP A 66 -3.73 -8.70 25.71
CA ASP A 66 -5.12 -8.27 25.79
C ASP A 66 -5.76 -8.21 24.39
N PHE A 67 -6.93 -8.85 24.23
CA PHE A 67 -7.62 -8.94 22.95
C PHE A 67 -8.11 -7.57 22.44
N GLN A 68 -8.66 -6.73 23.32
CA GLN A 68 -9.21 -5.43 22.92
C GLN A 68 -8.10 -4.46 22.53
N ALA A 69 -6.98 -4.47 23.26
CA ALA A 69 -5.82 -3.67 22.91
C ALA A 69 -5.19 -4.09 21.57
N ASN A 70 -5.14 -5.40 21.27
CA ASN A 70 -4.72 -5.88 19.95
C ASN A 70 -5.69 -5.51 18.83
N ALA A 71 -7.01 -5.54 19.09
CA ALA A 71 -8.01 -5.10 18.11
C ALA A 71 -7.84 -3.61 17.79
N LEU A 72 -7.61 -2.76 18.80
CA LEU A 72 -7.30 -1.34 18.60
C LEU A 72 -5.98 -1.15 17.83
N TYR A 73 -4.95 -1.92 18.15
CA TYR A 73 -3.68 -1.88 17.41
C TYR A 73 -3.89 -2.17 15.92
N LEU A 74 -4.62 -3.24 15.58
CA LEU A 74 -4.93 -3.58 14.20
C LEU A 74 -5.73 -2.47 13.49
N GLN A 75 -6.68 -1.82 14.20
CA GLN A 75 -7.40 -0.66 13.66
C GLN A 75 -6.48 0.52 13.36
N ILE A 76 -5.49 0.79 14.21
CA ILE A 76 -4.48 1.84 13.97
C ILE A 76 -3.61 1.50 12.76
N CYS A 77 -3.19 0.24 12.61
CA CYS A 77 -2.48 -0.24 11.41
C CYS A 77 -3.32 -0.01 10.14
N ALA A 78 -4.60 -0.40 10.17
CA ALA A 78 -5.52 -0.22 9.05
C ALA A 78 -5.75 1.26 8.71
N LEU A 79 -5.91 2.12 9.72
CA LEU A 79 -6.03 3.56 9.54
C LEU A 79 -4.78 4.16 8.89
N SER A 80 -3.60 3.77 9.38
CA SER A 80 -2.31 4.22 8.85
C SER A 80 -2.14 3.82 7.39
N TYR A 81 -2.50 2.58 7.05
CA TYR A 81 -2.53 2.09 5.68
C TYR A 81 -3.46 2.91 4.78
N ASN A 82 -4.69 3.19 5.24
CA ASN A 82 -5.65 3.97 4.46
C ASN A 82 -5.19 5.42 4.24
N LEU A 83 -4.62 6.06 5.26
CA LEU A 83 -4.02 7.39 5.13
C LEU A 83 -2.88 7.40 4.11
N PHE A 84 -2.02 6.39 4.13
CA PHE A 84 -0.97 6.23 3.14
C PHE A 84 -1.53 5.99 1.73
N ALA A 85 -2.58 5.17 1.59
CA ALA A 85 -3.23 4.90 0.31
C ALA A 85 -3.83 6.18 -0.29
N LEU A 86 -4.46 7.03 0.52
CA LEU A 86 -4.93 8.35 0.10
C LEU A 86 -3.77 9.27 -0.29
N MET A 87 -2.70 9.30 0.52
CA MET A 87 -1.51 10.08 0.20
C MET A 87 -0.90 9.66 -1.15
N ARG A 88 -0.86 8.36 -1.48
CA ARG A 88 -0.36 7.87 -2.79
C ARG A 88 -1.09 8.49 -3.98
N GLN A 89 -2.39 8.74 -3.87
CA GLN A 89 -3.18 9.36 -4.94
C GLN A 89 -2.76 10.81 -5.23
N LEU A 90 -2.10 11.44 -4.26
CA LEU A 90 -1.63 12.83 -4.34
C LEU A 90 -0.14 12.91 -4.71
N LEU A 91 0.58 11.79 -4.66
CA LEU A 91 2.00 11.79 -4.98
C LEU A 91 2.22 11.81 -6.50
N PRO A 92 3.35 12.37 -6.97
CA PRO A 92 3.76 12.25 -8.37
C PRO A 92 3.82 10.78 -8.82
N GLU A 93 3.63 10.53 -10.12
CA GLU A 93 3.63 9.19 -10.72
C GLU A 93 4.88 8.36 -10.35
N GLU A 94 6.06 9.00 -10.26
CA GLU A 94 7.31 8.37 -9.82
C GLU A 94 7.23 7.72 -8.42
N LEU A 95 6.29 8.17 -7.57
CA LEU A 95 6.09 7.68 -6.21
C LEU A 95 4.74 6.97 -6.00
N ALA A 96 3.72 7.26 -6.81
CA ALA A 96 2.35 6.80 -6.58
C ALA A 96 2.18 5.27 -6.48
N HIS A 97 3.04 4.50 -7.17
CA HIS A 97 2.96 3.03 -7.23
C HIS A 97 3.90 2.31 -6.25
N HIS A 98 4.59 3.04 -5.37
CA HIS A 98 5.55 2.45 -4.45
C HIS A 98 4.95 2.11 -3.08
N ARG A 99 5.46 1.03 -2.47
CA ARG A 99 5.17 0.67 -1.06
C ARG A 99 5.73 1.70 -0.09
N VAL A 100 5.16 1.75 1.11
CA VAL A 100 5.54 2.75 2.14
C VAL A 100 7.02 2.64 2.55
N THR A 101 7.61 1.44 2.51
CA THR A 101 9.04 1.21 2.75
C THR A 101 9.91 1.96 1.72
N THR A 102 9.56 1.88 0.44
CA THR A 102 10.25 2.62 -0.62
C THR A 102 9.98 4.13 -0.51
N ILE A 103 8.75 4.55 -0.22
CA ILE A 103 8.42 5.97 0.00
C ILE A 103 9.21 6.54 1.18
N ARG A 104 9.37 5.79 2.27
CA ARG A 104 10.16 6.19 3.43
C ARG A 104 11.57 6.58 3.02
N TRP A 105 12.24 5.77 2.21
CA TRP A 105 13.60 6.09 1.75
C TRP A 105 13.65 7.17 0.67
N ARG A 106 12.69 7.18 -0.26
CA ARG A 106 12.70 8.12 -1.40
C ARG A 106 12.21 9.51 -1.05
N LEU A 107 11.38 9.67 -0.01
CA LEU A 107 10.73 10.93 0.34
C LEU A 107 11.01 11.36 1.78
N TYR A 108 10.77 10.49 2.77
CA TYR A 108 10.88 10.89 4.19
C TYR A 108 12.33 10.95 4.69
N ALA A 109 13.18 10.04 4.23
CA ALA A 109 14.58 9.92 4.64
C ALA A 109 15.54 10.64 3.66
N ILE A 110 15.07 11.65 2.94
CA ILE A 110 15.94 12.47 2.09
C ILE A 110 16.93 13.24 2.98
N ALA A 111 18.22 13.00 2.76
CA ALA A 111 19.27 13.76 3.42
C ALA A 111 19.29 15.22 2.94
N ALA A 112 19.15 16.15 3.89
CA ALA A 112 19.22 17.59 3.64
C ALA A 112 19.96 18.31 4.76
N LYS A 113 20.60 19.42 4.43
CA LYS A 113 21.26 20.31 5.39
C LYS A 113 20.35 21.49 5.70
N ILE A 114 19.99 21.66 6.98
CA ILE A 114 19.28 22.85 7.44
C ILE A 114 20.32 23.95 7.69
N VAL A 115 20.10 25.13 7.08
CA VAL A 115 20.96 26.31 7.24
C VAL A 115 20.10 27.47 7.73
N LYS A 116 20.51 28.08 8.83
CA LYS A 116 19.92 29.32 9.32
C LYS A 116 20.82 30.48 8.91
N THR A 117 20.29 31.41 8.12
CA THR A 117 20.99 32.66 7.80
C THR A 117 20.08 33.82 8.17
N SER A 118 20.60 34.73 8.98
CA SER A 118 19.84 35.82 9.61
C SER A 118 18.62 35.28 10.39
N ARG A 119 17.40 35.51 9.90
CA ARG A 119 16.12 35.06 10.50
C ARG A 119 15.36 34.06 9.62
N GLN A 120 16.00 33.52 8.57
CA GLN A 120 15.39 32.56 7.66
C GLN A 120 16.03 31.18 7.79
N LEU A 121 15.20 30.14 7.65
CA LEU A 121 15.61 28.75 7.60
C LEU A 121 15.57 28.25 6.16
N TYR A 122 16.66 27.64 5.71
CA TYR A 122 16.78 27.05 4.39
C TYR A 122 17.06 25.56 4.50
N VAL A 123 16.43 24.77 3.64
CA VAL A 123 16.69 23.34 3.50
C VAL A 123 17.48 23.12 2.22
N LYS A 124 18.75 22.73 2.37
CA LYS A 124 19.64 22.41 1.24
C LYS A 124 19.63 20.91 0.98
N ALA A 125 19.00 20.49 -0.11
CA ALA A 125 19.04 19.11 -0.61
C ALA A 125 19.74 19.05 -1.99
N LYS A 126 20.09 17.85 -2.49
CA LYS A 126 20.57 17.72 -3.87
C LYS A 126 19.48 18.15 -4.85
N GLN A 127 19.87 18.72 -6.00
CA GLN A 127 18.94 19.31 -6.98
C GLN A 127 17.83 18.34 -7.41
N LYS A 128 18.16 17.06 -7.66
CA LYS A 128 17.17 16.01 -7.97
C LYS A 128 16.06 15.92 -6.91
N HIS A 129 16.42 15.97 -5.63
CA HIS A 129 15.45 15.89 -4.53
C HIS A 129 14.65 17.18 -4.34
N GLN A 130 15.21 18.33 -4.67
CA GLN A 130 14.48 19.60 -4.60
C GLN A 130 13.28 19.61 -5.55
N LEU A 131 13.47 19.15 -6.79
CA LEU A 131 12.39 19.06 -7.78
C LEU A 131 11.27 18.13 -7.31
N LEU A 132 11.63 16.92 -6.86
CA LEU A 132 10.67 15.95 -6.33
C LEU A 132 9.90 16.51 -5.12
N LEU A 133 10.58 17.13 -4.16
CA LEU A 133 9.96 17.74 -2.99
C LEU A 133 9.00 18.87 -3.39
N GLN A 134 9.37 19.69 -4.37
CA GLN A 134 8.51 20.77 -4.86
C GLN A 134 7.25 20.22 -5.52
N GLN A 135 7.35 19.14 -6.30
CA GLN A 135 6.19 18.47 -6.89
C GLN A 135 5.25 17.93 -5.81
N VAL A 136 5.79 17.23 -4.81
CA VAL A 136 5.01 16.68 -3.69
C VAL A 136 4.32 17.79 -2.90
N LEU A 137 5.05 18.85 -2.51
CA LEU A 137 4.47 19.98 -1.77
C LEU A 137 3.39 20.70 -2.57
N THR A 138 3.55 20.81 -3.89
CA THR A 138 2.54 21.42 -4.76
C THR A 138 1.29 20.56 -4.81
N ALA A 139 1.43 19.23 -4.90
CA ALA A 139 0.28 18.33 -4.90
C ALA A 139 -0.47 18.33 -3.57
N LEU A 140 0.25 18.36 -2.43
CA LEU A 140 -0.37 18.46 -1.10
C LEU A 140 -1.15 19.76 -0.89
N ARG A 141 -0.74 20.87 -1.50
CA ARG A 141 -1.46 22.15 -1.43
C ARG A 141 -2.77 22.16 -2.21
N ARG A 142 -3.02 21.17 -3.08
CA ARG A 142 -4.28 21.05 -3.84
C ARG A 142 -5.38 20.35 -3.06
N ILE A 143 -5.07 19.81 -1.89
CA ILE A 143 -6.08 19.24 -1.00
C ILE A 143 -6.82 20.41 -0.37
N ASP A 144 -8.01 20.72 -0.86
CA ASP A 144 -8.91 21.61 -0.15
C ASP A 144 -9.35 20.92 1.14
N PRO A 145 -9.30 21.61 2.31
CA PRO A 145 -9.85 21.05 3.53
C PRO A 145 -11.34 20.79 3.31
N PRO A 146 -11.88 19.64 3.78
CA PRO A 146 -13.31 19.41 3.69
C PRO A 146 -14.05 20.57 4.39
N PRO A 147 -15.17 21.04 3.82
CA PRO A 147 -15.99 22.05 4.51
C PRO A 147 -16.36 21.49 5.88
N ILE A 148 -15.98 22.23 6.92
CA ILE A 148 -16.25 21.89 8.32
C ILE A 148 -17.75 22.02 8.59
#